data_AF-A0AAE1U3N4-F1
#
_entry.id   AF-A0AAE1U3N4-F1
#
_cell.length_a   1.000
_cell.length_b   1.000
_cell.length_c   1.000
_cell.angle_alpha   90.00
_cell.angle_beta   90.00
_cell.angle_gamma   90.00
#
_symmetry.space_group_name_H-M   'P 1'
#
loop_
_entity.id
_entity.type
_entity.pdbx_description
1 polymer ?
#
loop_
_entity_poly.entity_id
_entity_poly.type
_entity_poly.pdbx_seq_one_letter_code
_entity_poly.pdbx_strand_id
1 'polypeptide(L)'
;MVPEAMRTSINPVIAKLGGRMYLESDYDESDPYKLLVERTLEGTHTLIVATFYLEWTIRKKGITHLTYLLDEKLFPSSITWFLRKNSPFTATISSHVTRLLETGVVAKLYSNHMKAVNVVPSSRKEQGDRVLNMEHLQGGFILLVLGLVSATLTFFLERLNHQNPTH
;
A
#
# COMPACT_ATOMS: atom_id res chain seq x y z
N MET A 1 4.69 -1.34 25.97
CA MET A 1 4.57 -0.58 24.71
C MET A 1 3.56 -1.33 23.83
N VAL A 2 3.31 -0.91 22.59
CA VAL A 2 2.25 -1.53 21.74
C VAL A 2 2.45 -3.05 21.56
N PRO A 3 3.66 -3.58 21.28
CA PRO A 3 3.84 -5.02 21.11
C PRO A 3 3.55 -5.82 22.39
N GLU A 4 3.94 -5.32 23.57
CA GLU A 4 3.66 -6.00 24.83
C GLU A 4 2.16 -6.04 25.12
N ALA A 5 1.44 -4.94 24.85
CA ALA A 5 0.00 -4.89 25.00
C ALA A 5 -0.71 -5.89 24.06
N MET A 6 -0.21 -6.04 22.83
CA MET A 6 -0.71 -7.03 21.88
C MET A 6 -0.52 -8.46 22.38
N ARG A 7 0.65 -8.79 22.93
CA ARG A 7 0.96 -10.13 23.46
C ARG A 7 0.01 -10.56 24.57
N THR A 8 -0.47 -9.60 25.37
CA THR A 8 -1.42 -9.84 26.47
C THR A 8 -2.88 -9.80 26.04
N SER A 9 -3.18 -9.61 24.75
CA SER A 9 -4.55 -9.55 24.24
C SER A 9 -5.28 -10.88 24.40
N ILE A 10 -6.56 -10.82 24.77
CA ILE A 10 -7.47 -11.98 24.84
C ILE A 10 -7.67 -12.59 23.45
N ASN A 11 -7.62 -11.78 22.40
CA ASN A 11 -7.74 -12.26 21.02
C ASN A 11 -6.44 -12.99 20.60
N PRO A 12 -6.51 -14.29 20.24
CA PRO A 12 -5.32 -15.09 19.92
C PRO A 12 -4.60 -14.63 18.64
N VAL A 13 -5.32 -14.02 17.69
CA VAL A 13 -4.74 -13.48 16.45
C VAL A 13 -3.86 -12.27 16.78
N ILE A 14 -4.38 -11.36 17.61
CA ILE A 14 -3.64 -10.16 18.04
C ILE A 14 -2.45 -10.55 18.93
N ALA A 15 -2.61 -11.53 19.82
CA ALA A 15 -1.52 -12.06 20.63
C ALA A 15 -0.39 -12.65 19.77
N LYS A 16 -0.76 -13.46 18.76
CA LYS A 16 0.21 -14.01 17.80
C LYS A 16 0.92 -12.93 17.00
N LEU A 17 0.19 -11.89 16.57
CA LEU A 17 0.77 -10.74 15.86
C LEU A 17 1.75 -9.97 16.75
N GLY A 18 1.40 -9.71 18.01
CA GLY A 18 2.29 -9.09 19.01
C GLY A 18 3.55 -9.88 19.31
N GLY A 19 3.50 -11.22 19.17
CA GLY A 19 4.68 -12.08 19.29
C GLY A 19 5.69 -11.91 18.15
N ARG A 20 5.24 -11.49 16.96
CA ARG A 20 6.07 -11.27 15.77
C ARG A 20 6.43 -9.80 15.53
N MET A 21 5.70 -8.89 16.17
CA MET A 21 5.97 -7.46 16.11
C MET A 21 7.22 -7.12 16.91
N TYR A 22 8.07 -6.29 16.33
CA TYR A 22 9.23 -5.70 16.99
C TYR A 22 9.20 -4.18 16.80
N LEU A 23 9.85 -3.47 17.71
CA LEU A 23 10.09 -2.03 17.58
C LEU A 23 11.51 -1.86 17.05
N GLU A 24 11.67 -0.97 16.08
CA GLU A 24 13.00 -0.60 15.60
C GLU A 24 13.72 0.21 16.68
N SER A 25 14.96 -0.15 16.95
CA SER A 25 15.77 0.45 18.02
C SER A 25 16.62 1.62 17.52
N ASP A 26 16.87 1.69 16.22
CA ASP A 26 17.65 2.73 15.59
C ASP A 26 16.74 3.92 15.23
N TYR A 27 16.71 4.91 16.13
CA TYR A 27 15.81 6.06 16.06
C TYR A 27 16.55 7.28 15.51
N ASP A 28 16.18 7.71 14.31
CA ASP A 28 16.59 9.00 13.73
C ASP A 28 15.53 10.06 14.06
N GLU A 29 15.89 11.10 14.83
CA GLU A 29 14.98 12.21 15.17
C GLU A 29 14.42 12.93 13.95
N SER A 30 15.16 12.96 12.85
CA SER A 30 14.79 13.70 11.64
C SER A 30 13.80 12.92 10.75
N ASP A 31 13.90 11.59 10.72
CA ASP A 31 12.95 10.71 10.04
C ASP A 31 12.89 9.33 10.74
N PRO A 32 12.08 9.21 11.80
CA PRO A 32 12.14 8.08 12.72
C PRO A 32 11.67 6.75 12.13
N TYR A 33 11.09 6.76 10.93
CA TYR A 33 10.64 5.54 10.26
C TYR A 33 11.34 5.34 8.91
N LYS A 34 12.40 6.10 8.59
CA LYS A 34 13.09 6.01 7.29
C LYS A 34 13.51 4.59 6.94
N LEU A 35 14.26 3.94 7.84
CA LEU A 35 14.74 2.57 7.67
C LEU A 35 13.58 1.57 7.52
N LEU A 36 12.51 1.77 8.30
CA LEU A 36 11.34 0.91 8.26
C LEU A 36 10.56 1.04 6.95
N VAL A 37 10.43 2.25 6.42
CA VAL A 37 9.82 2.50 5.12
C VAL A 37 10.64 1.86 4.01
N GLU A 38 11.97 1.96 4.06
CA GLU A 38 12.87 1.32 3.09
C GLU A 38 12.70 -0.20 3.07
N ARG A 39 12.73 -0.86 4.24
CA ARG A 39 12.48 -2.31 4.36
C ARG A 39 11.10 -2.73 3.88
N THR A 40 10.08 -1.89 4.06
CA THR A 40 8.75 -2.16 3.51
C THR A 40 8.71 -2.06 1.99
N LEU A 41 9.45 -1.13 1.39
CA LEU A 41 9.55 -1.02 -0.07
C LEU A 41 10.35 -2.17 -0.69
N GLU A 42 11.30 -2.74 0.04
CA GLU A 42 12.01 -3.97 -0.35
C GLU A 42 11.12 -5.23 -0.29
N GLY A 43 9.91 -5.13 0.27
CA GLY A 43 8.98 -6.25 0.41
C GLY A 43 9.35 -7.24 1.52
N THR A 44 10.29 -6.88 2.40
CA THR A 44 10.76 -7.76 3.48
C THR A 44 9.91 -7.63 4.75
N HIS A 45 9.31 -6.45 4.98
CA HIS A 45 8.60 -6.13 6.22
C HIS A 45 7.29 -5.38 5.98
N THR A 46 6.32 -5.56 6.87
CA THR A 46 5.11 -4.73 6.94
C THR A 46 5.28 -3.66 8.01
N LEU A 47 5.00 -2.41 7.66
CA LEU A 47 5.04 -1.29 8.58
C LEU A 47 3.69 -1.05 9.26
N ILE A 48 3.68 -1.01 10.60
CA ILE A 48 2.50 -0.69 11.41
C ILE A 48 2.81 0.58 12.20
N VAL A 49 2.22 1.69 11.78
CA VAL A 49 2.34 3.01 12.41
C VAL A 49 1.04 3.80 12.24
N ALA A 50 0.99 5.03 12.75
CA ALA A 50 -0.20 5.86 12.65
C ALA A 50 -0.60 6.16 11.19
N THR A 51 -1.89 6.03 10.88
CA THR A 51 -2.44 6.17 9.53
C THR A 51 -2.05 7.50 8.86
N PHE A 52 -2.10 8.62 9.60
CA PHE A 52 -1.74 9.94 9.06
C PHE A 52 -0.29 10.03 8.59
N TYR A 53 0.64 9.32 9.26
CA TYR A 53 2.04 9.27 8.84
C TYR A 53 2.21 8.45 7.56
N LEU A 54 1.51 7.33 7.45
CA LEU A 54 1.52 6.50 6.24
C LEU A 54 0.96 7.27 5.04
N GLU A 55 -0.20 7.91 5.20
CA GLU A 55 -0.79 8.75 4.14
C GLU A 55 0.16 9.85 3.68
N TRP A 56 0.78 10.57 4.63
CA TRP A 56 1.75 11.60 4.33
C TRP A 56 2.97 11.05 3.59
N THR A 57 3.52 9.92 4.04
CA THR A 57 4.71 9.29 3.46
C THR A 57 4.45 8.81 2.03
N ILE A 58 3.30 8.16 1.80
CA ILE A 58 2.88 7.68 0.48
C ILE A 58 2.77 8.84 -0.50
N ARG A 59 2.12 9.94 -0.09
CA ARG A 59 1.98 11.15 -0.92
C ARG A 59 3.31 11.83 -1.19
N LYS A 60 4.12 12.03 -0.14
CA LYS A 60 5.42 12.70 -0.23
C LYS A 60 6.40 11.95 -1.13
N LYS A 61 6.43 10.61 -1.04
CA LYS A 61 7.34 9.77 -1.83
C LYS A 61 6.76 9.34 -3.19
N GLY A 62 5.47 9.52 -3.44
CA GLY A 62 4.82 9.12 -4.70
C GLY A 62 4.67 7.60 -4.88
N ILE A 63 4.73 6.83 -3.79
CA ILE A 63 4.82 5.36 -3.80
C ILE A 63 3.46 4.65 -3.78
N THR A 64 2.36 5.35 -4.08
CA THR A 64 0.98 4.83 -4.06
C THR A 64 0.80 3.52 -4.84
N HIS A 65 1.60 3.29 -5.89
CA HIS A 65 1.52 2.10 -6.73
C HIS A 65 2.30 0.89 -6.18
N LEU A 66 3.23 1.11 -5.25
CA LEU A 66 4.07 0.08 -4.63
C LEU A 66 3.57 -0.33 -3.25
N THR A 67 2.68 0.47 -2.65
CA THR A 67 2.22 0.28 -1.28
C THR A 67 0.73 0.06 -1.23
N TYR A 68 0.30 -0.88 -0.40
CA TYR A 68 -1.09 -1.05 -0.01
C TYR A 68 -1.27 -0.63 1.45
N LEU A 69 -2.17 0.32 1.69
CA LEU A 69 -2.55 0.73 3.04
C LEU A 69 -3.78 -0.08 3.46
N LEU A 70 -3.65 -0.86 4.52
CA LEU A 70 -4.77 -1.59 5.10
C LEU A 70 -5.72 -0.60 5.80
N ASP A 71 -7.02 -0.69 5.51
CA ASP A 71 -8.05 0.21 6.05
C ASP A 71 -8.38 -0.09 7.53
N GLU A 72 -8.10 -1.32 7.98
CA GLU A 72 -8.39 -1.75 9.34
C GLU A 72 -7.41 -1.17 10.36
N LYS A 73 -7.97 -0.51 11.38
CA LYS A 73 -7.20 -0.01 12.52
C LYS A 73 -7.00 -1.12 13.55
N LEU A 74 -5.75 -1.57 13.71
CA LEU A 74 -5.39 -2.54 14.75
C LEU A 74 -5.59 -1.98 16.16
N PHE A 75 -5.33 -0.69 16.35
CA PHE A 75 -5.48 0.00 17.64
C PHE A 75 -6.15 1.35 17.45
N PRO A 76 -7.28 1.61 18.13
CA PRO A 76 -7.81 2.96 18.21
C PRO A 76 -6.88 3.80 19.07
N SER A 77 -6.25 4.80 18.47
CA SER A 77 -5.42 5.79 19.17
C SER A 77 -5.95 7.18 18.89
N SER A 78 -5.98 8.02 19.92
CA SER A 78 -6.34 9.44 19.81
C SER A 78 -5.11 10.31 20.05
N ILE A 79 -4.97 11.38 19.26
CA ILE A 79 -4.01 12.44 19.55
C ILE A 79 -4.62 13.30 20.66
N THR A 80 -3.88 13.48 21.74
CA THR A 80 -4.35 14.22 22.92
C THR A 80 -3.28 15.20 23.39
N TRP A 81 -3.71 16.25 24.09
CA TRP A 81 -2.80 17.16 24.78
C TRP A 81 -2.66 16.77 26.24
N PHE A 82 -1.41 16.62 26.68
CA PHE A 82 -1.09 16.36 28.07
C PHE A 82 -0.94 17.69 28.82
N LEU A 83 -1.80 17.91 29.80
CA LEU A 83 -1.73 19.05 30.71
C LEU A 83 -1.35 18.58 32.11
N ARG A 84 -0.76 19.50 32.90
CA ARG A 84 -0.55 19.24 34.33
C ARG A 84 -1.88 18.93 35.00
N LYS A 85 -1.88 17.93 35.90
CA LYS A 85 -3.06 17.58 36.70
C LYS A 85 -3.63 18.83 37.38
N ASN A 86 -4.95 18.99 37.32
CA ASN A 86 -5.70 20.16 37.82
C ASN A 86 -5.35 21.50 37.14
N SER A 87 -4.86 21.48 35.90
CA SER A 87 -4.71 22.70 35.11
C SER A 87 -6.07 23.40 34.93
N PRO A 88 -6.20 24.70 35.29
CA PRO A 88 -7.44 25.45 35.10
C PRO A 88 -7.79 25.61 33.62
N PHE A 89 -6.81 25.45 32.71
CA PHE A 89 -7.00 25.62 31.28
C PHE A 89 -7.64 24.40 30.60
N THR A 90 -7.75 23.26 31.28
CA THR A 90 -8.26 22.02 30.68
C THR A 90 -9.65 22.21 30.07
N ALA A 91 -10.58 22.81 30.81
CA ALA A 91 -11.94 23.02 30.35
C ALA A 91 -12.01 23.98 29.15
N THR A 92 -11.27 25.09 29.23
CA THR A 92 -11.20 26.10 28.17
C THR A 92 -10.59 25.53 26.89
N ILE A 93 -9.48 24.80 26.99
CA ILE A 93 -8.83 24.19 25.83
C ILE A 93 -9.74 23.15 25.19
N SER A 94 -10.35 22.26 26.00
CA SER A 94 -11.28 21.26 25.49
C SER A 94 -12.46 21.89 24.75
N SER A 95 -13.08 22.96 25.27
CA SER A 95 -14.21 23.60 24.60
C SER A 95 -13.81 24.23 23.25
N HIS A 96 -12.63 24.86 23.18
CA HIS A 96 -12.12 25.42 21.94
C HIS A 96 -11.77 24.34 20.91
N VAL A 97 -11.14 23.24 21.33
CA VAL A 97 -10.85 22.10 20.44
C VAL A 97 -12.14 21.50 19.88
N THR A 98 -13.13 21.26 20.75
CA THR A 98 -14.44 20.76 20.33
C THR A 98 -15.06 21.69 19.28
N ARG A 99 -15.07 22.99 19.52
CA ARG A 99 -15.57 23.96 18.55
C ARG A 99 -14.80 23.94 17.22
N LEU A 100 -13.48 23.80 17.25
CA LEU A 100 -12.66 23.69 16.02
C LEU A 100 -12.96 22.42 15.24
N LEU A 101 -13.28 21.32 15.92
CA LEU A 101 -13.71 20.07 15.29
C LEU A 101 -15.11 20.21 14.69
N GLU A 102 -16.08 20.72 15.47
CA GLU A 102 -17.48 20.90 15.05
C GLU A 102 -17.62 21.85 13.86
N THR A 103 -16.80 22.91 13.81
CA THR A 103 -16.78 23.85 12.69
C THR A 103 -16.00 23.34 11.47
N GLY A 104 -15.38 22.16 11.56
CA GLY A 104 -14.59 21.56 10.48
C GLY A 104 -13.26 22.25 10.20
N VAL A 105 -12.82 23.18 11.06
CA VAL A 105 -11.53 23.90 10.90
C VAL A 105 -10.36 22.92 10.90
N VAL A 106 -10.39 21.92 11.78
CA VAL A 106 -9.35 20.87 11.84
C VAL A 106 -9.32 20.06 10.54
N ALA A 107 -10.48 19.67 10.01
CA ALA A 107 -10.58 18.93 8.75
C ALA A 107 -10.05 19.75 7.56
N LYS A 108 -10.36 21.05 7.53
CA LYS A 108 -9.83 21.98 6.52
C LYS A 108 -8.32 22.14 6.63
N LEU A 109 -7.79 22.29 7.84
CA LEU A 109 -6.35 22.41 8.07
C LEU A 109 -5.61 21.13 7.64
N TYR A 110 -6.14 19.96 8.01
CA TYR A 110 -5.63 18.68 7.56
C TYR A 110 -5.62 18.56 6.03
N SER A 111 -6.74 18.87 5.39
CA SER A 111 -6.85 18.84 3.92
C SER A 111 -5.85 19.77 3.25
N ASN A 112 -5.70 21.00 3.75
CA ASN A 112 -4.73 21.97 3.22
C ASN A 112 -3.29 21.49 3.41
N HIS A 113 -2.96 20.94 4.58
CA HIS A 113 -1.64 20.39 4.85
C HIS A 113 -1.32 19.22 3.90
N MET A 114 -2.26 18.28 3.74
CA MET A 114 -2.10 17.12 2.85
C MET A 114 -2.09 17.49 1.36
N LYS A 115 -2.66 18.63 0.96
CA LYS A 115 -2.56 19.18 -0.40
C LYS A 115 -1.23 19.88 -0.67
N ALA A 116 -0.66 20.51 0.35
CA ALA A 116 0.63 21.21 0.26
C ALA A 116 1.81 20.24 0.18
N VAL A 117 1.65 19.00 0.64
CA VAL A 117 2.63 17.94 0.41
C VAL A 117 2.70 17.69 -1.10
N ASN A 118 3.82 18.07 -1.71
CA ASN A 118 4.10 17.87 -3.15
C ASN A 118 3.71 16.45 -3.55
N VAL A 119 2.59 16.33 -4.26
CA VAL A 119 2.15 15.08 -4.85
C VAL A 119 3.11 14.84 -5.99
N VAL A 120 4.09 13.96 -5.80
CA VAL A 120 4.72 13.30 -6.95
C VAL A 120 3.54 12.67 -7.70
N PRO A 121 3.23 13.11 -8.93
CA PRO A 121 2.04 12.63 -9.62
C PRO A 121 2.15 11.12 -9.66
N SER A 122 1.24 10.46 -8.95
CA SER A 122 1.08 9.02 -9.09
C SER A 122 0.67 8.83 -10.54
N SER A 123 1.60 8.35 -11.37
CA SER A 123 1.47 8.23 -12.84
C SER A 123 0.33 7.30 -13.29
N ARG A 124 -0.55 6.89 -12.38
CA ARG A 124 -1.72 6.08 -12.64
C ARG A 124 -2.94 6.87 -12.19
N LYS A 125 -3.45 7.70 -13.10
CA LYS A 125 -4.89 8.02 -13.14
C LYS A 125 -5.63 6.69 -13.05
N GLU A 126 -6.76 6.72 -12.35
CA GLU A 126 -7.68 5.61 -12.19
C GLU A 126 -7.73 4.75 -13.44
N GLN A 127 -7.56 3.45 -13.21
CA GLN A 127 -7.50 2.41 -14.20
C GLN A 127 -8.91 2.14 -14.74
N GLY A 128 -9.58 3.18 -15.23
CA GLY A 128 -10.89 3.12 -15.88
C GLY A 128 -10.81 2.90 -17.39
N ASP A 129 -9.61 2.93 -17.97
CA ASP A 129 -9.43 2.71 -19.40
C ASP A 129 -8.06 2.07 -19.65
N ARG A 130 -7.91 0.77 -19.31
CA ARG A 130 -6.73 0.00 -19.71
C ARG A 130 -6.80 -0.16 -21.23
N VAL A 131 -6.17 0.76 -21.97
CA VAL A 131 -5.79 0.54 -23.37
C VAL A 131 -5.13 -0.84 -23.44
N LEU A 132 -5.72 -1.75 -24.21
CA LEU A 132 -5.25 -3.13 -24.33
C LEU A 132 -3.78 -3.12 -24.76
N ASN A 133 -2.89 -3.49 -23.85
CA ASN A 133 -1.47 -3.59 -24.16
C ASN A 133 -1.21 -4.89 -24.94
N MET A 134 -0.26 -4.86 -25.88
CA MET A 134 0.05 -5.98 -26.78
C MET A 134 0.34 -7.30 -26.02
N GLU A 135 0.86 -7.21 -24.79
CA GLU A 135 1.12 -8.33 -23.88
C GLU A 135 -0.12 -9.18 -23.58
N HIS A 136 -1.31 -8.58 -23.50
CA HIS A 136 -2.55 -9.32 -23.26
C HIS A 136 -3.04 -10.09 -24.49
N LEU A 137 -2.64 -9.69 -25.71
CA LEU A 137 -3.04 -10.33 -26.97
C LEU A 137 -2.00 -11.34 -27.50
N GLN A 138 -0.85 -11.45 -26.82
CA GLN A 138 0.27 -12.30 -27.24
C GLN A 138 -0.13 -13.79 -27.36
N GLY A 139 -1.00 -14.27 -26.46
CA GLY A 139 -1.48 -15.66 -26.51
C GLY A 139 -2.20 -16.01 -27.82
N GLY A 140 -2.99 -15.09 -28.36
CA GLY A 140 -3.68 -15.28 -29.65
C GLY A 140 -2.70 -15.37 -30.82
N PHE A 141 -1.67 -14.53 -30.83
CA PHE A 141 -0.63 -14.57 -31.86
C PHE A 141 0.25 -15.83 -31.78
N ILE A 142 0.57 -16.30 -30.57
CA ILE A 142 1.32 -17.55 -30.38
C ILE A 142 0.54 -18.73 -30.95
N LEU A 143 -0.76 -18.83 -30.66
CA LEU A 143 -1.61 -19.88 -31.22
C LEU A 143 -1.69 -19.82 -32.75
N LEU A 144 -1.77 -18.62 -33.32
CA LEU A 144 -1.81 -18.42 -34.77
C LEU A 144 -0.50 -18.90 -35.44
N VAL A 145 0.65 -18.56 -34.87
CA VAL A 145 1.96 -19.01 -35.37
C VAL A 145 2.10 -20.53 -35.24
N LEU A 146 1.71 -21.11 -34.11
CA LEU A 146 1.74 -22.56 -33.91
C LEU A 146 0.82 -23.30 -34.89
N GLY A 147 -0.37 -22.74 -35.16
CA GLY A 147 -1.30 -23.25 -36.16
C GLY A 147 -0.70 -23.24 -37.57
N LEU A 148 -0.06 -22.15 -37.97
CA LEU A 148 0.63 -22.05 -39.27
C LEU A 148 1.79 -23.04 -39.40
N VAL A 149 2.61 -23.20 -38.35
CA VAL A 149 3.72 -24.17 -38.34
C VAL A 149 3.19 -25.60 -38.45
N SER A 150 2.14 -25.95 -37.71
CA SER A 150 1.51 -27.27 -37.76
C SER A 150 0.92 -27.58 -39.14
N ALA A 151 0.21 -26.62 -39.75
CA ALA A 151 -0.35 -26.76 -41.09
C ALA A 151 0.74 -26.94 -42.16
N THR A 152 1.82 -26.16 -42.06
CA THR A 152 2.97 -26.25 -42.96
C THR A 152 3.65 -27.63 -42.84
N LEU A 153 3.87 -28.11 -41.62
CA LEU A 153 4.47 -29.43 -41.38
C LEU A 153 3.61 -30.56 -41.94
N THR A 154 2.29 -30.50 -41.72
CA THR A 154 1.33 -31.49 -42.23
C THR A 154 1.37 -31.53 -43.77
N PHE A 155 1.40 -30.37 -44.43
CA PHE A 155 1.50 -30.29 -45.88
C PHE A 155 2.81 -30.88 -46.43
N PHE A 156 3.95 -30.61 -45.77
CA PHE A 156 5.23 -31.20 -46.16
C PHE A 156 5.26 -32.72 -45.99
N LEU A 157 4.69 -33.24 -44.89
CA LEU A 157 4.58 -34.68 -44.65
C LEU A 157 3.68 -35.35 -45.69
N GLU A 158 2.53 -34.76 -46.02
CA GLU A 158 1.63 -35.25 -47.05
C GLU A 158 2.31 -35.28 -48.42
N ARG A 159 3.05 -34.22 -48.77
CA ARG A 159 3.78 -34.14 -50.03
C ARG A 159 4.89 -35.19 -50.13
N LEU A 160 5.63 -35.44 -49.05
CA LEU A 160 6.67 -36.49 -49.02
C LEU A 160 6.07 -37.89 -49.14
N ASN A 161 4.93 -38.13 -48.48
CA ASN A 161 4.22 -39.41 -48.57
C ASN A 161 3.62 -39.63 -49.98
N HIS A 162 3.15 -38.57 -50.63
CA HIS A 162 2.63 -38.64 -52.00
C HIS A 162 3.73 -38.85 -53.05
N GLN A 163 4.97 -38.41 -52.78
CA GLN A 163 6.14 -38.63 -53.65
C GLN A 163 6.80 -39.99 -53.47
N ASN A 164 6.54 -40.67 -52.35
CA ASN A 164 6.86 -42.08 -52.15
C ASN A 164 5.57 -42.94 -52.26
N PRO A 165 4.93 -43.05 -53.43
CA PRO A 165 4.00 -44.15 -53.64
C PRO A 165 4.85 -45.41 -53.76
N THR A 166 5.15 -46.05 -52.62
CA THR A 166 5.62 -47.43 -52.65
C THR A 166 4.53 -48.28 -53.31
N HIS A 167 4.94 -48.92 -54.40
CA HIS A 167 4.34 -50.05 -55.10
C HIS A 167 3.38 -50.92 -54.26
#